data_AF-A0A416EY58-F1
#
_entry.id   AF-A0A416EY58-F1
#
_cell.length_a   1.000
_cell.length_b   1.000
_cell.length_c   1.000
_cell.angle_alpha   90.00
_cell.angle_beta   90.00
_cell.angle_gamma   90.00
#
_symmetry.space_group_name_H-M   'P 1'
#
loop_
_entity.id
_entity.type
_entity.pdbx_description
1 polymer ?
#
loop_
_entity_poly.entity_id
_entity_poly.type
_entity_poly.pdbx_seq_one_letter_code
_entity_poly.pdbx_strand_id
1 'polypeptide(L)'
;MEWTETGEQGDIYVTRYGEVNQCDSTAFQFEIPKGWEIQTEEVGGSMDAVRENVVLTNERGVTVSFWYCQGALGGYSRDMLKAQVSQADTSNFVPGYPWGTDRDCSDLGEFMVARVHITGEMMAGIDDDYVPVDSTLFAVIPTSRLGEIEFAGQAGDVDEFSFDYPTPVAFIAEAPDGTFTEKEEEQVIRILKSFKVAELD
;
A
#
# COMPACT_ATOMS: atom_id res chain seq x y z
N MET A 1 -3.19 20.87 -16.70
CA MET A 1 -3.47 21.02 -15.25
C MET A 1 -4.98 21.07 -15.13
N GLU A 2 -5.64 19.91 -15.15
CA GLU A 2 -7.10 19.86 -15.08
C GLU A 2 -7.54 19.41 -13.69
N TRP A 3 -7.65 20.45 -12.88
CA TRP A 3 -8.52 20.57 -11.74
C TRP A 3 -9.98 20.38 -12.20
N THR A 4 -10.82 19.75 -11.39
CA THR A 4 -12.22 20.21 -11.38
C THR A 4 -12.22 21.61 -10.78
N GLU A 5 -12.91 22.57 -11.41
CA GLU A 5 -12.94 24.01 -11.13
C GLU A 5 -13.28 24.45 -9.67
N THR A 6 -13.34 23.53 -8.70
CA THR A 6 -13.66 23.83 -7.29
C THR A 6 -12.53 23.62 -6.29
N GLY A 7 -11.43 22.93 -6.61
CA GLY A 7 -10.32 22.76 -5.65
C GLY A 7 -10.72 22.12 -4.30
N GLU A 8 -11.82 21.36 -4.24
CA GLU A 8 -12.30 20.74 -3.00
C GLU A 8 -11.46 19.50 -2.65
N GLN A 9 -10.82 19.57 -1.49
CA GLN A 9 -10.11 18.46 -0.83
C GLN A 9 -11.11 17.33 -0.54
N GLY A 10 -10.69 16.08 -0.77
CA GLY A 10 -11.44 14.90 -0.30
C GLY A 10 -11.43 14.82 1.23
N ASP A 11 -12.12 13.83 1.79
CA ASP A 11 -12.05 13.57 3.22
C ASP A 11 -10.67 13.02 3.60
N ILE A 12 -10.30 13.10 4.88
CA ILE A 12 -9.07 12.50 5.39
C ILE A 12 -9.46 11.31 6.26
N TYR A 13 -8.93 10.14 5.95
CA TYR A 13 -8.99 8.99 6.84
C TYR A 13 -7.84 9.05 7.84
N VAL A 14 -8.11 8.71 9.10
CA VAL A 14 -7.10 8.50 10.14
C VAL A 14 -7.30 7.11 10.71
N THR A 15 -6.25 6.30 10.73
CA THR A 15 -6.30 4.92 11.23
C THR A 15 -6.54 4.87 12.72
N ARG A 16 -7.26 3.84 13.18
CA ARG A 16 -7.95 3.84 14.47
C ARG A 16 -7.47 2.75 15.44
N TYR A 17 -6.51 1.91 15.07
CA TYR A 17 -6.05 0.80 15.91
C TYR A 17 -5.70 1.20 17.35
N GLY A 18 -4.90 2.26 17.52
CA GLY A 18 -4.49 2.75 18.84
C GLY A 18 -5.66 3.27 19.67
N GLU A 19 -6.59 4.00 19.03
CA GLU A 19 -7.82 4.52 19.66
C GLU A 19 -8.73 3.38 20.13
N VAL A 20 -9.03 2.43 19.24
CA VAL A 20 -9.96 1.32 19.50
C VAL A 20 -9.42 0.36 20.55
N ASN A 21 -8.13 0.03 20.48
CA ASN A 21 -7.48 -0.89 21.43
C ASN A 21 -6.92 -0.20 22.67
N GLN A 22 -7.06 1.13 22.79
CA GLN A 22 -6.56 1.92 23.91
C GLN A 22 -5.06 1.69 24.19
N CYS A 23 -4.25 1.71 23.12
CA CYS A 23 -2.82 1.47 23.21
C CYS A 23 -2.02 2.50 22.40
N ASP A 24 -0.76 2.70 22.81
CA ASP A 24 0.15 3.54 22.06
C ASP A 24 0.50 2.87 20.74
N SER A 25 -0.10 3.35 19.66
CA SER A 25 0.18 2.92 18.29
C SER A 25 0.22 4.15 17.40
N THR A 26 1.12 4.13 16.42
CA THR A 26 1.17 5.17 15.39
C THR A 26 -0.15 5.17 14.63
N ALA A 27 -0.77 6.35 14.52
CA ALA A 27 -1.86 6.58 13.58
C ALA A 27 -1.28 7.09 12.25
N PHE A 28 -1.83 6.64 11.15
CA PHE A 28 -1.55 7.10 9.81
C PHE A 28 -2.76 7.82 9.25
N GLN A 29 -2.55 8.64 8.22
CA GLN A 29 -3.63 9.31 7.51
C GLN A 29 -3.40 9.33 6.00
N PHE A 30 -4.50 9.40 5.25
CA PHE A 30 -4.51 9.52 3.78
C PHE A 30 -5.81 10.17 3.28
N GLU A 31 -5.76 10.77 2.09
CA GLU A 31 -6.91 11.41 1.43
C GLU A 31 -7.86 10.37 0.81
N ILE A 32 -9.16 10.59 0.96
CA ILE A 32 -10.24 9.89 0.25
C ILE A 32 -10.84 10.86 -0.76
N PRO A 33 -10.51 10.74 -2.07
CA PRO A 33 -11.05 11.63 -3.08
C PRO A 33 -12.55 11.37 -3.32
N LYS A 34 -13.24 12.39 -3.82
CA LYS A 34 -14.65 12.25 -4.21
C LYS A 34 -14.83 11.13 -5.23
N GLY A 35 -15.90 10.35 -5.05
CA GLY A 35 -16.21 9.19 -5.90
C GLY A 35 -15.50 7.90 -5.48
N TRP A 36 -14.74 7.94 -4.39
CA TRP A 36 -14.23 6.76 -3.69
C TRP A 36 -14.96 6.60 -2.37
N GLU A 37 -15.16 5.36 -1.95
CA GLU A 37 -15.82 5.01 -0.69
C GLU A 37 -15.00 4.00 0.09
N ILE A 38 -15.16 3.99 1.42
CA ILE A 38 -14.59 2.97 2.29
C ILE A 38 -15.48 1.72 2.18
N GLN A 39 -14.98 0.69 1.52
CA GLN A 39 -15.65 -0.61 1.40
C GLN A 39 -15.43 -1.48 2.64
N THR A 40 -14.23 -1.43 3.20
CA THR A 40 -13.82 -2.20 4.37
C THR A 40 -13.17 -1.27 5.38
N GLU A 41 -13.57 -1.37 6.64
CA GLU A 41 -12.96 -0.71 7.79
C GLU A 41 -12.92 -1.70 8.96
N GLU A 42 -11.83 -2.47 9.07
CA GLU A 42 -11.66 -3.51 10.06
C GLU A 42 -10.52 -3.15 11.03
N VAL A 43 -10.81 -3.22 12.33
CA VAL A 43 -9.82 -3.03 13.39
C VAL A 43 -9.77 -4.29 14.24
N GLY A 44 -8.65 -5.01 14.13
CA GLY A 44 -8.37 -6.23 14.89
C GLY A 44 -7.98 -5.94 16.35
N GLY A 45 -8.04 -6.99 17.16
CA GLY A 45 -7.54 -7.01 18.53
C GLY A 45 -6.02 -7.22 18.60
N SER A 46 -5.49 -7.18 19.83
CA SER A 46 -4.05 -7.34 20.09
C SER A 46 -3.42 -8.67 19.63
N MET A 47 -4.22 -9.72 19.43
CA MET A 47 -3.78 -11.07 19.03
C MET A 47 -4.08 -11.39 17.57
N ASP A 48 -4.71 -10.47 16.83
CA ASP A 48 -5.06 -10.68 15.44
C ASP A 48 -3.86 -10.36 14.53
N ALA A 49 -3.65 -11.19 13.51
CA ALA A 49 -2.54 -11.02 12.58
C ALA A 49 -2.63 -9.68 11.82
N VAL A 50 -3.86 -9.26 11.50
CA VAL A 50 -4.17 -7.95 10.93
C VAL A 50 -4.68 -7.06 12.06
N ARG A 51 -3.93 -5.99 12.33
CA ARG A 51 -4.30 -4.96 13.31
C ARG A 51 -5.33 -4.01 12.76
N GLU A 52 -5.16 -3.58 11.51
CA GLU A 52 -6.13 -2.72 10.85
C GLU A 52 -6.07 -2.94 9.34
N ASN A 53 -7.24 -3.02 8.71
CA ASN A 53 -7.39 -3.06 7.27
C ASN A 53 -8.47 -2.08 6.82
N VAL A 54 -8.11 -1.23 5.87
CA VAL A 54 -9.01 -0.24 5.28
C VAL A 54 -8.92 -0.36 3.77
N VAL A 55 -10.06 -0.53 3.10
CA VAL A 55 -10.12 -0.66 1.64
C VAL A 55 -11.00 0.45 1.08
N LEU A 56 -10.40 1.34 0.31
CA LEU A 56 -11.11 2.29 -0.54
C LEU A 56 -11.43 1.63 -1.88
N THR A 57 -12.59 1.91 -2.44
CA THR A 57 -12.97 1.44 -3.78
C THR A 57 -13.64 2.54 -4.61
N ASN A 58 -13.48 2.47 -5.92
CA ASN A 58 -14.21 3.29 -6.89
C ASN A 58 -15.34 2.49 -7.58
N GLU A 59 -16.12 3.15 -8.44
CA GLU A 59 -17.24 2.50 -9.16
C GLU A 59 -16.83 1.29 -10.03
N ARG A 60 -15.59 1.26 -10.56
CA ARG A 60 -15.09 0.13 -11.36
C ARG A 60 -14.62 -1.04 -10.47
N GLY A 61 -14.37 -0.81 -9.19
CA GLY A 61 -13.76 -1.78 -8.29
C GLY A 61 -12.24 -1.71 -8.24
N VAL A 62 -11.63 -0.60 -8.66
CA VAL A 62 -10.21 -0.33 -8.32
C VAL A 62 -10.14 -0.10 -6.82
N THR A 63 -9.17 -0.72 -6.17
CA THR A 63 -9.01 -0.63 -4.72
C THR A 63 -7.73 0.09 -4.33
N VAL A 64 -7.77 0.77 -3.18
CA VAL A 64 -6.57 1.18 -2.44
C VAL A 64 -6.70 0.62 -1.02
N SER A 65 -5.81 -0.28 -0.64
CA SER A 65 -5.85 -1.01 0.62
C SER A 65 -4.71 -0.61 1.54
N PHE A 66 -5.06 -0.20 2.76
CA PHE A 66 -4.15 -0.02 3.88
C PHE A 66 -4.15 -1.29 4.73
N TRP A 67 -2.94 -1.74 5.07
CA TRP A 67 -2.72 -2.89 5.92
C TRP A 67 -1.74 -2.52 7.02
N TYR A 68 -2.17 -2.74 8.26
CA TYR A 68 -1.29 -2.72 9.42
C TYR A 68 -1.33 -4.11 10.05
N CYS A 69 -0.19 -4.79 10.06
CA CYS A 69 -0.10 -6.18 10.46
C CYS A 69 0.79 -6.34 11.69
N GLN A 70 0.55 -7.38 12.48
CA GLN A 70 1.40 -7.75 13.60
C GLN A 70 2.73 -8.38 13.14
N GLY A 71 2.73 -8.98 11.96
CA GLY A 71 3.87 -9.60 11.29
C GLY A 71 3.47 -10.02 9.87
N ALA A 72 4.36 -10.72 9.17
CA ALA A 72 4.05 -11.28 7.85
C ALA A 72 2.81 -12.19 7.94
N LEU A 73 1.90 -12.04 6.98
CA LEU A 73 0.67 -12.82 6.89
C LEU A 73 0.95 -14.25 6.42
N GLY A 74 2.03 -14.44 5.66
CA GLY A 74 2.48 -15.74 5.18
C GLY A 74 1.55 -16.31 4.11
N GLY A 75 1.75 -17.59 3.78
CA GLY A 75 0.94 -18.31 2.80
C GLY A 75 1.73 -19.17 1.82
N TYR A 76 3.03 -18.87 1.62
CA TYR A 76 3.97 -19.63 0.79
C TYR A 76 3.39 -19.99 -0.58
N SER A 77 3.19 -18.97 -1.41
CA SER A 77 2.78 -19.20 -2.81
C SER A 77 3.90 -19.85 -3.60
N ARG A 78 3.50 -20.67 -4.59
CA ARG A 78 4.41 -21.15 -5.64
C ARG A 78 4.41 -20.22 -6.84
N ASP A 79 3.46 -19.31 -6.93
CA ASP A 79 3.39 -18.36 -8.02
C ASP A 79 4.46 -17.31 -7.76
N MET A 80 5.47 -17.27 -8.62
CA MET A 80 6.54 -16.29 -8.63
C MET A 80 6.21 -15.26 -9.69
N LEU A 81 6.28 -13.99 -9.29
CA LEU A 81 6.06 -12.85 -10.17
C LEU A 81 7.38 -12.16 -10.43
N LYS A 82 7.54 -11.66 -11.65
CA LYS A 82 8.65 -10.82 -12.09
C LYS A 82 8.13 -9.45 -12.45
N ALA A 83 8.69 -8.42 -11.83
CA ALA A 83 8.22 -7.04 -12.04
C ALA A 83 9.35 -6.04 -12.21
N GLN A 84 9.04 -4.95 -12.90
CA GLN A 84 9.85 -3.75 -12.95
C GLN A 84 9.23 -2.67 -12.05
N VAL A 85 9.96 -2.29 -11.02
CA VAL A 85 9.59 -1.18 -10.13
C VAL A 85 10.14 0.12 -10.72
N SER A 86 9.26 1.11 -10.84
CA SER A 86 9.60 2.47 -11.24
C SER A 86 8.89 3.49 -10.35
N GLN A 87 9.40 4.71 -10.30
CA GLN A 87 8.78 5.78 -9.52
C GLN A 87 7.66 6.45 -10.33
N ALA A 88 6.46 6.51 -9.77
CA ALA A 88 5.33 7.26 -10.31
C ALA A 88 5.25 8.68 -9.72
N ASP A 89 5.51 8.84 -8.42
CA ASP A 89 5.60 10.12 -7.71
C ASP A 89 6.43 9.95 -6.41
N THR A 90 6.72 11.04 -5.70
CA THR A 90 7.23 11.04 -4.32
C THR A 90 6.10 10.74 -3.34
N SER A 91 6.39 10.04 -2.23
CA SER A 91 5.44 9.87 -1.12
C SER A 91 5.60 10.98 -0.07
N ASN A 92 4.52 11.36 0.62
CA ASN A 92 4.57 12.26 1.77
C ASN A 92 4.99 11.56 3.07
N PHE A 93 5.10 10.23 3.06
CA PHE A 93 5.53 9.48 4.23
C PHE A 93 7.02 9.73 4.49
N VAL A 94 7.31 10.21 5.70
CA VAL A 94 8.68 10.41 6.19
C VAL A 94 8.87 9.53 7.42
N PRO A 95 9.75 8.51 7.36
CA PRO A 95 9.96 7.63 8.48
C PRO A 95 10.74 8.34 9.60
N GLY A 96 10.31 8.11 10.84
CA GLY A 96 10.96 8.62 12.04
C GLY A 96 10.73 7.67 13.21
N TYR A 97 10.31 8.21 14.34
CA TYR A 97 9.98 7.44 15.54
C TYR A 97 8.47 7.13 15.54
N PRO A 98 8.06 5.86 15.34
CA PRO A 98 6.67 5.48 15.52
C PRO A 98 6.25 5.71 16.97
N TRP A 99 5.00 6.09 17.21
CA TRP A 99 4.49 6.22 18.58
C TRP A 99 4.47 4.87 19.31
N GLY A 100 4.68 4.94 20.63
CA GLY A 100 4.73 3.77 21.50
C GLY A 100 6.03 2.98 21.42
N THR A 101 7.06 3.48 20.71
CA THR A 101 8.36 2.81 20.59
C THR A 101 9.51 3.82 20.51
N ASP A 102 10.68 3.42 21.00
CA ASP A 102 11.94 4.17 20.86
C ASP A 102 12.72 3.78 19.58
N ARG A 103 12.13 2.95 18.71
CA ARG A 103 12.77 2.54 17.45
C ARG A 103 12.82 3.70 16.48
N ASP A 104 14.03 4.13 16.14
CA ASP A 104 14.28 4.99 15.00
C ASP A 104 14.14 4.18 13.71
N CYS A 105 13.22 4.58 12.83
CA CYS A 105 13.01 3.97 11.52
C CYS A 105 13.48 4.89 10.37
N SER A 106 14.17 6.00 10.64
CA SER A 106 14.67 6.90 9.58
C SER A 106 15.69 6.24 8.64
N ASP A 107 16.23 5.07 9.00
CA ASP A 107 17.08 4.24 8.14
C ASP A 107 16.32 3.63 6.94
N LEU A 108 14.98 3.61 6.96
CA LEU A 108 14.15 3.22 5.81
C LEU A 108 14.31 4.15 4.60
N GLY A 109 14.82 5.37 4.81
CA GLY A 109 15.13 6.32 3.74
C GLY A 109 13.89 7.01 3.15
N GLU A 110 14.04 7.49 1.91
CA GLU A 110 12.97 8.19 1.19
C GLU A 110 11.97 7.22 0.60
N PHE A 111 10.68 7.59 0.64
CA PHE A 111 9.58 6.79 0.09
C PHE A 111 9.04 7.38 -1.22
N MET A 112 8.51 6.49 -2.05
CA MET A 112 7.88 6.83 -3.32
C MET A 112 6.50 6.20 -3.43
N VAL A 113 5.70 6.75 -4.33
CA VAL A 113 4.61 6.00 -4.95
C VAL A 113 5.25 5.22 -6.11
N ALA A 114 5.35 3.91 -5.95
CA ALA A 114 5.91 3.01 -6.93
C ALA A 114 4.84 2.56 -7.93
N ARG A 115 5.19 2.53 -9.21
CA ARG A 115 4.51 1.71 -10.22
C ARG A 115 5.25 0.38 -10.29
N VAL A 116 4.54 -0.71 -10.01
CA VAL A 116 5.05 -2.08 -10.12
C VAL A 116 4.44 -2.71 -11.35
N HIS A 117 5.22 -2.76 -12.43
CA HIS A 117 4.79 -3.38 -13.68
C HIS A 117 5.19 -4.84 -13.68
N ILE A 118 4.22 -5.73 -13.51
CA ILE A 118 4.41 -7.18 -13.52
C ILE A 118 4.49 -7.63 -14.98
N THR A 119 5.61 -8.28 -15.30
CA THR A 119 5.99 -8.65 -16.68
C THR A 119 6.07 -10.14 -16.90
N GLY A 120 6.09 -10.94 -15.82
CA GLY A 120 6.11 -12.40 -15.93
C GLY A 120 5.55 -13.09 -14.69
N GLU A 121 5.01 -14.27 -14.90
CA GLU A 121 4.59 -15.21 -13.85
C GLU A 121 5.20 -16.59 -14.09
N MET A 122 5.44 -17.34 -13.02
CA MET A 122 6.00 -18.69 -13.08
C MET A 122 5.52 -19.50 -11.89
N MET A 123 5.13 -20.76 -12.09
CA MET A 123 4.85 -21.68 -10.99
C MET A 123 6.14 -22.38 -10.53
N ALA A 124 6.72 -21.91 -9.42
CA ALA A 124 7.96 -22.43 -8.87
C ALA A 124 7.91 -23.94 -8.61
N GLY A 125 8.89 -24.64 -9.18
CA GLY A 125 9.03 -26.09 -9.07
C GLY A 125 8.13 -26.88 -10.02
N ILE A 126 7.40 -26.20 -10.92
CA ILE A 126 6.62 -26.81 -12.00
C ILE A 126 7.08 -26.27 -13.35
N ASP A 127 7.17 -24.95 -13.48
CA ASP A 127 7.59 -24.28 -14.71
C ASP A 127 9.12 -24.10 -14.74
N ASP A 128 9.68 -24.14 -15.95
CA ASP A 128 11.11 -23.95 -16.21
C ASP A 128 11.48 -22.47 -16.46
N ASP A 129 10.52 -21.66 -16.91
CA ASP A 129 10.72 -20.26 -17.31
C ASP A 129 9.47 -19.39 -16.99
N TYR A 130 9.66 -18.07 -16.89
CA TYR A 130 8.57 -17.11 -16.75
C TYR A 130 7.73 -16.97 -18.03
N VAL A 131 6.41 -16.99 -17.87
CA VAL A 131 5.44 -16.67 -18.92
C VAL A 131 5.14 -15.17 -18.87
N PRO A 132 5.14 -14.45 -20.02
CA PRO A 132 4.84 -13.02 -20.03
C PRO A 132 3.42 -12.71 -19.56
N VAL A 133 3.30 -11.72 -18.69
CA VAL A 133 2.03 -11.09 -18.30
C VAL A 133 2.15 -9.58 -18.38
N ASP A 134 1.02 -8.89 -18.35
CA ASP A 134 0.97 -7.43 -18.36
C ASP A 134 -0.06 -6.97 -17.33
N SER A 135 0.43 -6.64 -16.14
CA SER A 135 -0.39 -6.17 -15.02
C SER A 135 0.38 -5.11 -14.24
N THR A 136 -0.34 -4.17 -13.65
CA THR A 136 0.24 -3.10 -12.84
C THR A 136 -0.46 -3.05 -11.50
N LEU A 137 0.32 -2.78 -10.45
CA LEU A 137 -0.15 -2.29 -9.16
C LEU A 137 0.67 -1.07 -8.75
N PHE A 138 0.17 -0.32 -7.78
CA PHE A 138 0.91 0.79 -7.17
C PHE A 138 1.07 0.57 -5.68
N ALA A 139 2.19 1.00 -5.09
CA ALA A 139 2.43 0.85 -3.66
C ALA A 139 3.27 2.00 -3.09
N VAL A 140 3.10 2.29 -1.80
CA VAL A 140 4.03 3.16 -1.06
C VAL A 140 5.18 2.32 -0.50
N ILE A 141 6.39 2.50 -1.05
CA ILE A 141 7.58 1.72 -0.68
C ILE A 141 8.85 2.60 -0.64
N PRO A 142 9.92 2.14 0.03
CA PRO A 142 11.23 2.80 -0.03
C PRO A 142 11.78 2.88 -1.46
N THR A 143 12.43 3.99 -1.79
CA THR A 143 13.11 4.22 -3.08
C THR A 143 14.23 3.22 -3.37
N SER A 144 14.78 2.57 -2.34
CA SER A 144 15.78 1.50 -2.48
C SER A 144 15.26 0.25 -3.21
N ARG A 145 13.94 0.12 -3.39
CA ARG A 145 13.27 -0.98 -4.09
C ARG A 145 13.16 -0.77 -5.62
N LEU A 146 13.71 0.32 -6.17
CA LEU A 146 13.75 0.54 -7.62
C LEU A 146 14.51 -0.58 -8.35
N GLY A 147 14.00 -0.99 -9.52
CA GLY A 147 14.64 -1.99 -10.36
C GLY A 147 13.77 -3.21 -10.63
N GLU A 148 14.40 -4.23 -11.20
CA GLU A 148 13.77 -5.53 -11.44
C GLU A 148 13.71 -6.32 -10.13
N ILE A 149 12.56 -6.92 -9.84
CA ILE A 149 12.33 -7.76 -8.67
C ILE A 149 11.64 -9.06 -9.08
N GLU A 150 11.90 -10.10 -8.30
CA GLU A 150 11.14 -11.35 -8.31
C GLU A 150 10.63 -11.63 -6.90
N PHE A 151 9.35 -11.95 -6.77
CA PHE A 151 8.69 -12.16 -5.48
C PHE A 151 7.62 -13.24 -5.60
N ALA A 152 7.25 -13.84 -4.46
CA ALA A 152 6.14 -14.78 -4.44
C ALA A 152 4.83 -13.98 -4.45
N GLY A 153 4.00 -14.18 -5.47
CA GLY A 153 2.68 -13.57 -5.56
C GLY A 153 1.78 -14.14 -4.47
N GLN A 154 1.28 -13.29 -3.59
CA GLN A 154 0.40 -13.67 -2.49
C GLN A 154 -0.83 -12.77 -2.45
N ALA A 155 -1.83 -13.10 -1.63
CA ALA A 155 -3.09 -12.35 -1.58
C ALA A 155 -2.86 -10.84 -1.31
N GLY A 156 -3.01 -10.02 -2.36
CA GLY A 156 -2.78 -8.57 -2.35
C GLY A 156 -1.31 -8.14 -2.24
N ASP A 157 -0.36 -9.07 -2.37
CA ASP A 157 1.10 -8.84 -2.28
C ASP A 157 1.56 -8.03 -1.05
N VAL A 158 0.78 -8.09 0.03
CA VAL A 158 0.98 -7.31 1.26
C VAL A 158 2.34 -7.60 1.88
N ASP A 159 2.74 -8.87 1.93
CA ASP A 159 4.03 -9.25 2.53
C ASP A 159 5.22 -8.67 1.75
N GLU A 160 5.15 -8.60 0.41
CA GLU A 160 6.24 -8.08 -0.42
C GLU A 160 6.34 -6.56 -0.37
N PHE A 161 5.20 -5.88 -0.48
CA PHE A 161 5.13 -4.41 -0.57
C PHE A 161 4.88 -3.72 0.77
N SER A 162 5.00 -4.45 1.88
CA SER A 162 5.06 -3.87 3.22
C SER A 162 6.46 -3.39 3.59
N PHE A 163 6.50 -2.47 4.56
CA PHE A 163 7.71 -2.03 5.24
C PHE A 163 7.49 -2.04 6.76
N ASP A 164 8.55 -2.33 7.52
CA ASP A 164 8.46 -2.44 8.98
C ASP A 164 8.49 -1.08 9.67
N TYR A 165 7.38 -0.67 10.29
CA TYR A 165 7.26 0.60 11.03
C TYR A 165 6.38 0.51 12.30
N PRO A 166 6.80 -0.15 13.39
CA PRO A 166 7.92 -1.10 13.53
C PRO A 166 7.53 -2.54 13.14
N THR A 167 6.24 -2.79 12.92
CA THR A 167 5.68 -4.01 12.32
C THR A 167 5.19 -3.68 10.90
N PRO A 168 4.85 -4.68 10.07
CA PRO A 168 4.55 -4.44 8.66
C PRO A 168 3.37 -3.50 8.45
N VAL A 169 3.60 -2.50 7.60
CA VAL A 169 2.59 -1.58 7.05
C VAL A 169 2.67 -1.64 5.53
N ALA A 170 1.53 -1.76 4.86
CA ALA A 170 1.43 -1.68 3.41
C ALA A 170 0.31 -0.73 2.99
N PHE A 171 0.53 -0.04 1.87
CA PHE A 171 -0.50 0.78 1.22
C PHE A 171 -0.42 0.57 -0.29
N ILE A 172 -1.39 -0.16 -0.84
CA ILE A 172 -1.31 -0.79 -2.15
C ILE A 172 -2.59 -0.46 -2.94
N ALA A 173 -2.45 -0.19 -4.23
CA ALA A 173 -3.56 0.00 -5.15
C ALA A 173 -3.56 -1.07 -6.24
N GLU A 174 -4.73 -1.68 -6.47
CA GLU A 174 -4.93 -2.76 -7.43
C GLU A 174 -6.17 -2.49 -8.30
N ALA A 175 -6.05 -2.79 -9.59
CA ALA A 175 -7.17 -2.79 -10.51
C ALA A 175 -7.73 -4.22 -10.65
N PRO A 176 -9.05 -4.39 -10.83
CA PRO A 176 -9.68 -5.72 -10.87
C PRO A 176 -9.18 -6.62 -12.02
N ASP A 177 -8.63 -6.02 -13.07
CA ASP A 177 -8.07 -6.67 -14.25
C ASP A 177 -6.57 -6.38 -14.42
N GLY A 178 -5.91 -5.84 -13.39
CA GLY A 178 -4.50 -5.47 -13.43
C GLY A 178 -4.18 -4.25 -14.30
N THR A 179 -5.18 -3.57 -14.88
CA THR A 179 -4.98 -2.40 -15.74
C THR A 179 -5.72 -1.18 -15.21
N PHE A 180 -5.03 -0.06 -15.07
CA PHE A 180 -5.64 1.22 -14.70
C PHE A 180 -5.94 2.06 -15.93
N THR A 181 -7.04 2.80 -15.91
CA THR A 181 -7.21 3.94 -16.83
C THR A 181 -6.32 5.10 -16.40
N GLU A 182 -5.99 6.03 -17.30
CA GLU A 182 -5.17 7.21 -16.98
C GLU A 182 -5.74 8.00 -15.78
N LYS A 183 -7.06 8.19 -15.75
CA LYS A 183 -7.74 8.87 -14.65
C LYS A 183 -7.64 8.11 -13.33
N GLU A 184 -7.73 6.79 -13.36
CA GLU A 184 -7.60 5.98 -12.14
C GLU A 184 -6.16 6.01 -11.63
N GLU A 185 -5.18 5.94 -12.53
CA GLU A 185 -3.77 6.06 -12.19
C GLU A 185 -3.49 7.40 -11.48
N GLU A 186 -3.98 8.53 -12.03
CA GLU A 186 -3.85 9.84 -11.39
C GLU A 186 -4.48 9.87 -9.98
N GLN A 187 -5.64 9.24 -9.81
CA GLN A 187 -6.34 9.19 -8.53
C GLN A 187 -5.61 8.31 -7.50
N VAL A 188 -5.19 7.10 -7.87
CA VAL A 188 -4.49 6.21 -6.93
C VAL A 188 -3.11 6.74 -6.57
N ILE A 189 -2.37 7.35 -7.50
CA ILE A 189 -1.09 7.99 -7.19
C ILE A 189 -1.30 9.09 -6.16
N ARG A 190 -2.35 9.90 -6.30
CA ARG A 190 -2.68 10.96 -5.34
C ARG A 190 -3.03 10.40 -3.96
N ILE A 191 -3.86 9.35 -3.89
CA ILE A 191 -4.22 8.70 -2.63
C ILE A 191 -2.96 8.17 -1.95
N LEU A 192 -2.15 7.36 -2.66
CA LEU A 192 -0.92 6.77 -2.13
C LEU A 192 0.09 7.83 -1.69
N LYS A 193 0.24 8.92 -2.47
CA LYS A 193 1.12 10.04 -2.12
C LYS A 193 0.72 10.72 -0.81
N SER A 194 -0.57 10.80 -0.52
CA SER A 194 -1.08 11.49 0.67
C SER A 194 -0.79 10.74 1.98
N PHE A 195 -0.42 9.46 1.91
CA PHE A 195 -0.10 8.64 3.06
C PHE A 195 1.03 9.25 3.89
N LYS A 196 0.76 9.47 5.18
CA LYS A 196 1.75 9.94 6.17
C LYS A 196 1.35 9.53 7.59
N VAL A 197 2.27 9.69 8.54
CA VAL A 197 1.93 9.65 9.97
C VAL A 197 0.94 10.77 10.27
N ALA A 198 -0.11 10.47 11.03
CA ALA A 198 -1.10 11.45 11.44
C ALA A 198 -0.49 12.44 12.45
N GLU A 199 -0.82 13.72 12.30
CA GLU A 199 -0.43 14.74 13.27
C GLU A 199 -1.36 14.63 14.50
N LEU A 200 -0.79 14.67 15.72
CA LEU A 200 -1.59 14.84 16.93
C LEU A 200 -1.99 16.30 17.06
N ASP A 201 -3.29 16.53 17.27
CA ASP A 201 -3.78 17.80 17.81
C ASP A 201 -3.36 18.02 19.27
#